data_AF-A0A397JM63-F1
#
_entry.id   AF-A0A397JM63-F1
#
_cell.length_a   1.000
_cell.length_b   1.000
_cell.length_c   1.000
_cell.angle_alpha   90.00
_cell.angle_beta   90.00
_cell.angle_gamma   90.00
#
_symmetry.space_group_name_H-M   'P 1'
#
loop_
_entity.id
_entity.type
_entity.pdbx_description
1 polymer ?
#
loop_
_entity_poly.entity_id
_entity_poly.type
_entity_poly.pdbx_seq_one_letter_code
_entity_poly.pdbx_strand_id
1 'polypeptide(L)'
;MDSRHHSSFFKKIKTKLLEKLRGMRGGITFWVKSAIIEIFGESQLPRIDFQSSLAEINSWKSDQRVKDAYRNLFEVFSDNCTYMEIILDRVWRSRKKISNMYIAWAVLS
;
A
#
# COMPACT_ATOMS: atom_id res chain seq x y z
N MET A 1 8.42 -17.04 -41.49
CA MET A 1 8.50 -15.91 -40.54
C MET A 1 8.90 -16.46 -39.18
N ASP A 2 10.03 -16.00 -38.64
CA ASP A 2 10.76 -16.65 -37.54
C ASP A 2 10.10 -16.38 -36.17
N SER A 3 9.56 -17.43 -35.56
CA SER A 3 8.79 -17.41 -34.30
C SER A 3 9.60 -16.90 -33.10
N ARG A 4 10.93 -16.92 -33.17
CA ARG A 4 11.83 -16.43 -32.12
C ARG A 4 11.79 -14.91 -31.94
N HIS A 5 11.61 -14.15 -33.02
CA HIS A 5 11.55 -12.69 -32.94
C HIS A 5 10.23 -12.20 -32.32
N HIS A 6 9.13 -12.91 -32.58
CA HIS A 6 7.84 -12.61 -31.97
C HIS A 6 7.86 -12.89 -30.46
N SER A 7 8.53 -13.97 -30.05
CA SER A 7 8.72 -14.33 -28.63
C SER A 7 9.57 -13.32 -27.85
N SER A 8 10.67 -12.82 -28.43
CA SER A 8 11.54 -11.85 -27.76
C SER A 8 10.88 -10.47 -27.62
N PHE A 9 10.15 -10.02 -28.64
CA PHE A 9 9.38 -8.78 -28.61
C PHE A 9 8.29 -8.81 -27.54
N PHE A 10 7.51 -9.90 -27.50
CA PHE A 10 6.45 -10.06 -26.50
C PHE A 10 7.00 -10.11 -25.07
N LYS A 11 8.14 -10.80 -24.85
CA LYS A 11 8.82 -10.80 -23.54
C LYS A 11 9.21 -9.38 -23.10
N LYS A 12 9.75 -8.57 -24.01
CA LYS A 12 10.19 -7.19 -23.70
C LYS A 12 9.02 -6.25 -23.38
N ILE A 13 7.86 -6.45 -24.02
CA ILE A 13 6.62 -5.72 -23.68
C ILE A 13 6.14 -6.15 -22.30
N LYS A 14 6.08 -7.46 -22.03
CA LYS A 14 5.65 -7.99 -20.73
C LYS A 14 6.51 -7.48 -19.57
N THR A 15 7.83 -7.45 -19.72
CA THR A 15 8.73 -6.96 -18.65
C THR A 15 8.50 -5.48 -18.37
N LYS A 16 8.46 -4.63 -19.41
CA LYS A 16 8.17 -3.20 -19.24
C LYS A 16 6.82 -2.93 -18.58
N LEU A 17 5.80 -3.71 -18.93
CA LEU A 17 4.49 -3.61 -18.31
C LEU A 17 4.55 -4.00 -16.82
N LEU A 18 5.23 -5.10 -16.50
CA LEU A 18 5.43 -5.55 -15.11
C LEU A 18 6.20 -4.53 -14.27
N GLU A 19 7.23 -3.89 -14.82
CA GLU A 19 7.98 -2.82 -14.15
C GLU A 19 7.07 -1.62 -13.85
N LYS A 20 6.28 -1.18 -14.83
CA LYS A 20 5.29 -0.09 -14.61
C LYS A 20 4.27 -0.46 -13.54
N LEU A 21 3.72 -1.67 -13.58
CA LEU A 21 2.75 -2.15 -12.57
C LEU A 21 3.39 -2.23 -11.19
N ARG A 22 4.64 -2.68 -11.08
CA ARG A 22 5.39 -2.72 -9.81
C ARG A 22 5.65 -1.31 -9.27
N GLY A 23 6.04 -0.37 -10.13
CA GLY A 23 6.21 1.03 -9.76
C GLY A 23 4.92 1.68 -9.28
N MET A 24 3.81 1.44 -9.98
CA MET A 24 2.47 1.91 -9.56
C MET A 24 2.08 1.33 -8.20
N ARG A 25 2.31 0.03 -7.96
CA ARG A 25 2.09 -0.60 -6.66
C ARG A 25 2.92 0.05 -5.56
N GLY A 26 4.23 0.22 -5.78
CA GLY A 26 5.12 0.86 -4.81
C GLY A 26 4.68 2.28 -4.47
N GLY A 27 4.21 3.04 -5.47
CA GLY A 27 3.60 4.35 -5.27
C GLY A 27 2.40 4.26 -4.34
N ILE A 28 1.38 3.44 -4.66
CA ILE A 28 0.17 3.28 -3.84
C ILE A 28 0.51 2.90 -2.40
N THR A 29 1.41 1.92 -2.20
CA THR A 29 1.84 1.51 -0.86
C THR A 29 2.50 2.67 -0.10
N PHE A 30 3.28 3.50 -0.78
CA PHE A 30 3.85 4.71 -0.18
C PHE A 30 2.76 5.68 0.30
N TRP A 31 1.80 6.02 -0.57
CA TRP A 31 0.71 6.93 -0.21
C TRP A 31 -0.14 6.41 0.96
N VAL A 32 -0.46 5.11 0.97
CA VAL A 32 -1.22 4.48 2.07
C VAL A 32 -0.42 4.55 3.38
N LYS A 33 0.87 4.23 3.36
CA LYS A 33 1.73 4.31 4.56
C LYS A 33 1.81 5.74 5.09
N SER A 34 1.98 6.73 4.22
CA SER A 34 1.99 8.14 4.60
C SER A 34 0.68 8.57 5.23
N ALA A 35 -0.47 8.18 4.66
CA ALA A 35 -1.79 8.51 5.20
C ALA A 35 -2.03 7.86 6.58
N ILE A 36 -1.58 6.60 6.78
CA ILE A 36 -1.65 5.93 8.08
C ILE A 36 -0.83 6.69 9.13
N ILE A 37 0.41 7.07 8.82
CA ILE A 37 1.27 7.84 9.74
C ILE A 37 0.65 9.20 10.06
N GLU A 38 0.04 9.86 9.08
CA GLU A 38 -0.61 11.16 9.27
C GLU A 38 -1.87 11.07 10.16
N ILE A 39 -2.64 9.99 10.03
CA ILE A 39 -3.91 9.80 10.75
C ILE A 39 -3.69 9.30 12.18
N PHE A 40 -2.79 8.33 12.38
CA PHE A 40 -2.44 7.85 13.73
C PHE A 40 -1.39 8.75 14.42
N GLY A 41 -0.80 9.70 13.69
CA GLY A 41 0.25 10.61 14.15
C GLY A 41 1.62 9.95 14.28
N GLU A 42 2.69 10.74 14.17
CA GLU A 42 4.07 10.29 14.43
C GLU A 42 4.28 9.82 15.89
N SER A 43 3.38 10.18 16.82
CA SER A 43 3.51 9.88 18.25
C SER A 43 2.97 8.51 18.66
N GLN A 44 2.06 7.89 17.90
CA GLN A 44 1.46 6.61 18.27
C GLN A 44 2.14 5.40 17.62
N LEU A 45 2.73 5.57 16.44
CA LEU A 45 3.41 4.49 15.73
C LEU A 45 4.93 4.66 15.81
N PRO A 46 5.68 3.62 16.24
CA PRO A 46 7.13 3.67 16.14
C PRO A 46 7.53 3.90 14.68
N ARG A 47 8.51 4.78 14.45
CA ARG A 47 8.99 5.05 13.09
C ARG A 47 9.76 3.84 12.57
N ILE A 48 9.47 3.46 11.33
CA ILE A 48 10.22 2.46 10.59
C ILE A 48 10.67 3.08 9.27
N ASP A 49 11.93 2.87 8.90
CA ASP A 49 12.49 3.41 7.67
C ASP A 49 12.52 2.36 6.55
N PHE A 50 12.90 2.78 5.34
CA PHE A 50 13.06 1.89 4.19
C PHE A 50 14.35 1.06 4.24
N GLN A 51 15.26 1.35 5.17
CA GLN A 51 16.55 0.69 5.34
C GLN A 51 16.52 -0.37 6.46
N SER A 52 15.38 -0.48 7.16
CA SER A 52 15.18 -1.35 8.31
C SER A 52 15.38 -2.80 7.90
N SER A 53 16.15 -3.51 8.70
CA SER A 53 16.39 -4.93 8.55
C SER A 53 15.10 -5.74 8.75
N LEU A 54 15.11 -6.97 8.26
CA LEU A 54 13.96 -7.87 8.42
C LEU A 54 13.61 -8.10 9.90
N ALA A 55 14.61 -8.14 10.79
CA ALA A 55 14.41 -8.29 12.22
C ALA A 55 13.72 -7.06 12.83
N GLU A 56 14.12 -5.85 12.42
CA GLU A 56 13.50 -4.60 12.86
C GLU A 56 12.06 -4.49 12.36
N ILE A 57 11.79 -4.89 11.11
CA ILE A 57 10.43 -4.95 10.55
C ILE A 57 9.55 -5.93 11.35
N ASN A 58 10.06 -7.11 11.68
CA ASN A 58 9.30 -8.09 12.45
C ASN A 58 9.05 -7.63 13.89
N SER A 59 10.03 -6.98 14.51
CA SER A 59 9.89 -6.36 15.82
C SER A 59 8.83 -5.25 15.79
N TRP A 60 8.90 -4.38 14.79
CA TRP A 60 7.92 -3.31 14.57
C TRP A 60 6.50 -3.83 14.37
N LYS A 61 6.30 -4.85 13.52
CA LYS A 61 4.98 -5.50 13.35
C LYS A 61 4.48 -6.16 14.63
N SER A 62 5.39 -6.57 15.50
CA SER A 62 5.07 -7.21 16.77
C SER A 62 4.75 -6.21 17.89
N ASP A 63 5.12 -4.93 17.72
CA ASP A 63 4.82 -3.84 18.66
C ASP A 63 3.30 -3.73 18.86
N GLN A 64 2.91 -3.63 20.12
CA GLN A 64 1.52 -3.63 20.51
C GLN A 64 0.79 -2.39 19.97
N ARG A 65 1.45 -1.23 19.90
CA ARG A 65 0.88 0.00 19.35
C ARG A 65 0.58 -0.13 17.86
N VAL A 66 1.46 -0.83 17.14
CA VAL A 66 1.25 -1.12 15.71
C VAL A 66 0.06 -2.05 15.55
N LYS A 67 -0.02 -3.13 16.33
CA LYS A 67 -1.17 -4.05 16.31
C LYS A 67 -2.48 -3.36 16.63
N ASP A 68 -2.50 -2.49 17.64
CA ASP A 68 -3.68 -1.78 18.06
C ASP A 68 -4.10 -0.74 17.02
N ALA A 69 -3.17 0.00 16.42
CA ALA A 69 -3.48 0.89 15.28
C ALA A 69 -4.08 0.13 14.09
N TYR A 70 -3.54 -1.04 13.74
CA TYR A 70 -4.08 -1.88 12.68
C TYR A 70 -5.47 -2.46 13.02
N ARG A 71 -5.76 -2.76 14.29
CA ARG A 71 -7.10 -3.15 14.74
C ARG A 71 -8.08 -2.00 14.62
N ASN A 72 -7.65 -0.81 15.01
CA ASN A 72 -8.46 0.40 14.97
C ASN A 72 -8.77 0.86 13.54
N LEU A 73 -8.06 0.39 12.50
CA LEU A 73 -8.37 0.70 11.10
C LEU A 73 -9.83 0.40 10.72
N PHE A 74 -10.41 -0.64 11.31
CA PHE A 74 -11.77 -1.10 11.04
C PHE A 74 -12.78 -0.60 12.10
N GLU A 75 -12.30 0.08 13.14
CA GLU A 75 -13.18 0.68 14.13
C GLU A 75 -13.82 1.95 13.57
N VAL A 76 -15.06 2.20 14.01
CA VAL A 76 -15.82 3.38 13.65
C VAL A 76 -15.26 4.56 14.46
N PHE A 77 -14.76 5.58 13.77
CA PHE A 77 -14.13 6.72 14.40
C PHE A 77 -15.13 7.87 14.64
N SER A 78 -15.76 8.38 13.58
CA SER A 78 -16.76 9.45 13.64
C SER A 78 -17.74 9.35 12.46
N ASP A 79 -18.99 9.78 12.66
CA ASP A 79 -20.05 9.77 11.63
C ASP A 79 -20.23 8.44 10.90
N ASN A 80 -20.11 7.31 11.61
CA ASN A 80 -20.13 5.95 11.06
C ASN A 80 -19.04 5.64 10.02
N CYS A 81 -18.03 6.49 9.87
CA CYS A 81 -16.88 6.23 9.00
C CYS A 81 -15.77 5.53 9.76
N THR A 82 -15.19 4.51 9.14
CA THR A 82 -14.00 3.81 9.63
C THR A 82 -12.74 4.61 9.30
N TYR A 83 -11.67 4.40 10.07
CA TYR A 83 -10.35 4.96 9.75
C TYR A 83 -9.88 4.56 8.34
N MET A 84 -10.23 3.35 7.89
CA MET A 84 -9.93 2.88 6.54
C MET A 84 -10.58 3.73 5.45
N GLU A 85 -11.82 4.17 5.64
CA GLU A 85 -12.51 5.06 4.70
C GLU A 85 -11.83 6.44 4.63
N ILE A 86 -11.39 6.97 5.78
CA ILE A 86 -10.64 8.24 5.85
C ILE A 86 -9.29 8.11 5.14
N ILE A 87 -8.56 7.00 5.34
CA ILE A 87 -7.29 6.72 4.64
C ILE A 87 -7.53 6.64 3.13
N LEU A 88 -8.53 5.89 2.70
CA LEU A 88 -8.85 5.72 1.27
C LEU A 88 -9.23 7.05 0.63
N ASP A 89 -10.01 7.89 1.30
CA ASP A 89 -10.38 9.21 0.79
C ASP A 89 -9.15 10.13 0.66
N ARG A 90 -8.23 10.11 1.64
CA ARG A 90 -6.97 10.87 1.56
C ARG A 90 -6.04 10.40 0.46
N VAL A 91 -5.87 9.09 0.30
CA VAL A 91 -4.98 8.52 -0.72
C VAL A 91 -5.53 8.77 -2.12
N TRP A 92 -6.85 8.70 -2.30
CA TRP A 92 -7.44 8.79 -3.63
C TRP A 92 -8.03 10.15 -4.02
N ARG A 93 -8.23 11.11 -3.10
CA ARG A 93 -8.71 12.51 -3.26
C ARG A 93 -9.94 12.76 -4.17
N SER A 94 -10.43 11.73 -4.87
CA SER A 94 -11.48 11.74 -5.88
C SER A 94 -12.13 10.35 -5.88
N ARG A 95 -13.39 10.28 -5.44
CA ARG A 95 -14.24 9.08 -5.46
C ARG A 95 -14.61 8.58 -6.87
N LYS A 96 -13.85 8.91 -7.91
CA LYS A 96 -14.01 8.27 -9.23
C LYS A 96 -13.54 6.82 -9.12
N LYS A 97 -14.53 5.90 -8.96
CA LYS A 97 -14.41 4.43 -8.98
C LYS A 97 -12.96 3.94 -8.78
N ILE A 98 -12.52 3.90 -7.53
CA ILE A 98 -11.33 3.14 -7.18
C ILE A 98 -11.62 1.70 -7.62
N SER A 99 -10.87 1.18 -8.59
CA SER A 99 -11.11 -0.20 -9.03
C SER A 99 -10.79 -1.14 -7.87
N ASN A 100 -11.60 -2.17 -7.66
CA ASN A 100 -11.38 -3.19 -6.62
C ASN A 100 -9.96 -3.78 -6.67
N MET A 101 -9.31 -3.75 -7.84
CA MET A 101 -7.92 -4.15 -8.03
C MET A 101 -6.94 -3.31 -7.20
N TYR A 102 -7.12 -1.98 -7.14
CA TYR A 102 -6.23 -1.10 -6.37
C TYR A 102 -6.37 -1.30 -4.86
N ILE A 103 -7.58 -1.55 -4.39
CA ILE A 103 -7.85 -1.88 -2.97
C ILE A 103 -7.20 -3.23 -2.62
N ALA A 104 -7.38 -4.26 -3.45
CA ALA A 104 -6.74 -5.55 -3.26
C ALA A 104 -5.21 -5.44 -3.26
N TRP A 105 -4.63 -4.59 -4.11
CA TRP A 105 -3.18 -4.37 -4.14
C TRP A 105 -2.64 -3.68 -2.89
N ALA A 106 -3.41 -2.77 -2.29
CA ALA A 106 -3.02 -2.09 -1.05
C ALA A 106 -3.07 -3.03 0.18
N VAL A 107 -4.08 -3.90 0.25
CA VAL A 107 -4.27 -4.83 1.39
C VAL A 107 -3.30 -6.02 1.36
N LEU A 108 -2.88 -6.48 0.17
CA LEU A 108 -1.99 -7.64 0.00
C LEU A 108 -0.48 -7.31 0.01
N SER A 109 -0.08 -6.05 0.21
CA SER A 109 1.33 -5.62 0.25
C SER A 109 1.82 -5.42 1.68
#